data_AF-A0A353MJ55-F1
#
_entry.id   AF-A0A353MJ55-F1
#
_cell.length_a   1.000
_cell.length_b   1.000
_cell.length_c   1.000
_cell.angle_alpha   90.00
_cell.angle_beta   90.00
_cell.angle_gamma   90.00
#
_symmetry.space_group_name_H-M   'P 1'
#
loop_
_entity.id
_entity.type
_entity.pdbx_description
1 polymer ?
#
loop_
_entity_poly.entity_id
_entity_poly.type
_entity_poly.pdbx_seq_one_letter_code
_entity_poly.pdbx_strand_id
1 'polypeptide(L)' 'MQLMPQGDHYVWYCEWCDTRNMTLWIKIEKNQLCCAACQKKFPAFEETRSSRPSGRTSSYHLL' A
#
# COMPACT_ATOMS: atom_id res chain seq x y z
N MET A 1 4.93 6.83 2.86
CA MET A 1 4.00 6.75 1.70
C MET A 1 2.53 6.58 2.11
N GLN A 2 1.56 6.88 1.23
CA GLN A 2 0.12 6.63 1.43
C GLN A 2 -0.44 5.64 0.38
N LEU A 3 -1.17 4.60 0.84
CA LEU A 3 -1.88 3.65 -0.02
C LEU A 3 -3.34 4.09 -0.20
N MET A 4 -3.76 4.24 -1.46
CA MET A 4 -5.13 4.64 -1.84
C MET A 4 -5.82 3.46 -2.52
N PRO A 5 -6.93 2.93 -1.96
CA PRO A 5 -7.65 1.82 -2.57
C PRO A 5 -8.26 2.23 -3.91
N GLN A 6 -8.11 1.37 -4.93
CA GLN A 6 -8.70 1.51 -6.25
C GLN A 6 -9.09 0.12 -6.77
N GLY A 7 -10.32 -0.31 -6.48
CA GLY A 7 -10.80 -1.67 -6.78
C GLY A 7 -9.98 -2.73 -6.04
N ASP A 8 -9.44 -3.70 -6.77
CA ASP A 8 -8.57 -4.76 -6.22
C ASP A 8 -7.09 -4.35 -6.07
N HIS A 9 -6.78 -3.08 -6.27
CA HIS A 9 -5.43 -2.55 -6.18
C HIS A 9 -5.35 -1.42 -5.18
N TYR A 10 -4.14 -1.16 -4.70
CA TYR A 10 -3.76 0.08 -4.07
C TYR A 10 -2.88 0.87 -5.01
N VAL A 11 -3.20 2.16 -5.16
CA VAL A 11 -2.35 3.15 -5.83
C VAL A 11 -1.55 3.89 -4.77
N TRP A 12 -0.27 4.10 -5.04
CA TRP A 12 0.63 4.80 -4.12
C TRP A 12 1.78 5.44 -4.89
N TYR A 13 2.42 6.41 -4.26
CA TYR A 13 3.59 7.08 -4.80
C TYR A 13 4.83 6.64 -4.03
N CYS A 14 5.87 6.27 -4.77
CA CYS A 14 7.15 5.89 -4.20
C CYS A 14 7.85 7.11 -3.58
N GLU A 15 8.19 7.05 -2.30
CA GLU A 15 8.83 8.17 -1.59
C GLU A 15 10.29 8.42 -2.00
N TRP A 16 10.90 7.53 -2.78
CA TRP A 16 12.27 7.70 -3.27
C TRP A 16 12.38 8.26 -4.69
N CYS A 17 11.36 8.06 -5.53
CA CYS A 17 11.44 8.41 -6.95
C CYS A 17 10.13 8.95 -7.53
N ASP A 18 9.16 9.25 -6.67
CA ASP A 18 7.83 9.82 -6.97
C ASP A 18 7.02 9.08 -8.03
N THR A 19 7.44 7.86 -8.38
CA THR A 19 6.75 7.05 -9.36
C THR A 19 5.42 6.57 -8.78
N ARG A 20 4.35 6.77 -9.55
CA ARG A 20 3.04 6.18 -9.26
C ARG A 20 3.08 4.67 -9.49
N ASN A 21 2.80 3.92 -8.44
CA ASN A 21 2.74 2.47 -8.44
C ASN A 21 1.30 1.99 -8.22
N MET A 22 1.03 0.79 -8.70
CA MET A 22 -0.24 0.09 -8.50
C MET A 22 0.06 -1.34 -8.06
N THR A 23 -0.51 -1.76 -6.93
CA THR A 23 -0.18 -3.05 -6.30
C THR A 23 -1.46 -3.75 -5.86
N LEU A 24 -1.61 -5.02 -6.24
CA LEU A 24 -2.74 -5.86 -5.82
C LEU A 24 -2.81 -5.95 -4.30
N TRP A 25 -4.03 -5.89 -3.73
CA TRP A 25 -4.25 -6.00 -2.28
C TRP A 25 -3.59 -7.24 -1.67
N ILE A 26 -3.65 -8.39 -2.34
CA ILE A 26 -3.03 -9.65 -1.87
C ILE A 26 -1.50 -9.57 -1.75
N LYS A 27 -0.83 -8.70 -2.53
CA LYS A 27 0.61 -8.47 -2.41
C LYS A 27 0.92 -7.60 -1.19
N ILE A 28 0.05 -6.65 -0.87
CA ILE A 28 0.17 -5.83 0.35
C ILE A 28 0.05 -6.73 1.59
N GLU A 29 -0.96 -7.62 1.65
CA GLU A 29 -1.13 -8.57 2.76
C GLU A 29 0.06 -9.52 2.95
N LYS A 30 0.76 -9.86 1.88
CA LYS A 30 1.98 -10.68 1.91
C LYS A 30 3.24 -9.87 2.22
N ASN A 31 3.13 -8.59 2.57
CA ASN A 31 4.26 -7.67 2.75
C ASN A 31 5.20 -7.61 1.53
N GLN A 32 4.62 -7.74 0.33
CA GLN A 32 5.34 -7.68 -0.95
C GLN A 32 5.09 -6.34 -1.64
N LEU A 33 5.56 -5.26 -1.02
CA LEU A 33 5.53 -3.95 -1.64
C LEU A 33 6.90 -3.56 -2.20
N CYS A 34 6.95 -3.32 -3.50
CA CYS A 34 8.14 -2.91 -4.21
C CYS A 34 7.77 -1.88 -5.29
N CYS A 35 8.57 -0.83 -5.43
CA CYS A 35 8.41 0.14 -6.51
C CYS A 35 8.87 -0.48 -7.83
N ALA A 36 8.03 -0.44 -8.87
CA ALA A 36 8.36 -0.99 -10.17
C ALA A 36 9.49 -0.21 -10.90
N ALA A 37 9.67 1.08 -10.59
CA ALA A 37 10.71 1.90 -11.21
C ALA A 37 12.07 1.75 -10.52
N CYS A 38 12.16 2.07 -9.22
CA CYS A 38 13.43 2.07 -8.50
C CYS A 38 13.75 0.74 -7.79
N GLN A 39 12.84 -0.25 -7.86
CA GLN A 39 12.99 -1.59 -7.28
C GLN A 39 13.27 -1.62 -5.77
N LYS A 40 13.04 -0.48 -5.08
CA LYS A 40 13.14 -0.42 -3.62
C LYS A 40 11.93 -1.11 -3.01
N LYS A 41 12.23 -1.94 -2.02
CA LYS A 41 11.26 -2.68 -1.22
C LYS A 41 10.90 -1.86 -0.01
N PHE A 42 9.62 -1.88 0.34
CA PHE A 42 9.14 -1.28 1.57
C PHE A 42 9.06 -2.33 2.68
N PRO A 43 9.43 -1.98 3.92
CA PRO A 43 9.24 -2.86 5.06
C PRO A 43 7.75 -3.15 5.28
N ALA A 44 7.48 -4.29 5.92
CA ALA A 44 6.13 -4.78 6.20
C ALA A 44 5.20 -3.69 6.75
N PHE A 45 3.95 -3.66 6.27
CA PHE A 45 2.95 -2.71 6.76
C PHE A 45 2.32 -3.25 8.04
N GLU A 46 2.26 -2.44 9.09
CA GLU A 46 1.35 -2.72 10.20
C GLU A 46 -0.08 -2.30 9.80
N GLU A 47 -0.97 -3.28 9.76
CA GLU A 47 -2.40 -3.06 9.54
C GLU A 47 -2.99 -2.35 10.78
N THR A 48 -3.18 -1.04 10.71
CA THR A 48 -3.98 -0.33 11.70
C THR A 48 -5.46 -0.65 11.45
N ARG A 49 -5.93 -1.75 12.04
CA ARG A 49 -7.36 -2.11 12.08
C ARG A 49 -8.11 -1.09 12.92
N SER A 50 -8.53 0.02 12.32
CA SER A 50 -9.54 0.88 12.93
C SER A 50 -10.88 0.19 12.80
N SER A 51 -11.30 -0.45 13.89
CA SER A 51 -12.57 -1.16 14.01
C SER A 51 -13.75 -0.18 13.98
N ARG A 52 -14.44 -0.06 12.83
CA ARG A 52 -15.88 0.30 12.77
C ARG A 52 -16.52 0.00 11.41
N PRO A 53 -17.86 -0.24 11.39
CA PRO A 53 -18.52 -1.00 10.34
C PRO A 53 -18.98 -0.13 9.17
N SER A 54 -19.02 -0.74 7.99
CA SER A 54 -19.72 -0.27 6.77
C SER A 54 -19.05 0.89 6.01
N GLY A 55 -18.02 0.55 5.24
CA GLY A 55 -17.35 1.46 4.29
C GLY A 55 -15.87 1.13 4.21
N ARG A 56 -15.48 0.22 3.30
CA ARG A 56 -14.11 -0.32 3.21
C ARG A 56 -13.12 0.74 2.71
N THR A 57 -12.55 1.49 3.64
CA THR A 57 -11.37 2.33 3.37
C THR A 57 -10.28 1.94 4.39
N SER A 58 -9.49 0.91 4.07
CA SER A 58 -8.30 0.57 4.87
C SER A 58 -7.16 1.54 4.54
N SER A 59 -6.65 2.21 5.58
CA SER A 59 -5.42 3.01 5.51
C SER A 59 -4.23 2.18 5.96
N TYR A 60 -3.17 2.13 5.16
CA TYR A 60 -1.92 1.45 5.50
C TYR A 60 -0.81 2.49 5.66
N HIS A 61 -0.09 2.42 6.78
CA HIS A 61 1.06 3.28 7.08
C HIS A 61 2.34 2.44 7.12
N LEU A 62 3.42 3.00 6.58
CA LEU A 62 4.77 2.41 6.71
C LEU A 62 5.33 2.72 8.10
N LEU A 63 6.06 1.74 8.67
CA LEU A 63 6.90 1.90 9.86
C LEU A 63 8.23 2.56 9.51
#